data_AF-A0A354FS78-F1
#
_entry.id   AF-A0A354FS78-F1
#
_cell.length_a   1.000
_cell.length_b   1.000
_cell.length_c   1.000
_cell.angle_alpha   90.00
_cell.angle_beta   90.00
_cell.angle_gamma   90.00
#
_symmetry.space_group_name_H-M   'P 1'
#
loop_
_entity.id
_entity.type
_entity.pdbx_description
1 polymer ?
#
loop_
_entity_poly.entity_id
_entity_poly.type
_entity_poly.pdbx_seq_one_letter_code
_entity_poly.pdbx_strand_id
1 'polypeptide(L)' 'MNKETSKCACPDCKCEVRDGHRVALDGKEFCSEACANGH' A
#
# COMPACT_ATOMS: atom_id res chain seq x y z
N MET A 1 16.32 -13.49 0.77
CA MET A 1 14.87 -13.24 0.66
C MET A 1 14.66 -11.93 -0.07
N ASN A 2 14.10 -11.95 -1.28
CA ASN A 2 13.72 -10.72 -1.99
C ASN A 2 12.46 -10.18 -1.30
N LYS A 3 12.58 -9.05 -0.59
CA LYS A 3 11.40 -8.34 -0.09
C LYS A 3 10.77 -7.64 -1.28
N GLU A 4 9.70 -8.21 -1.82
CA GLU A 4 8.88 -7.52 -2.81
C GLU A 4 8.12 -6.41 -2.08
N THR A 5 8.60 -5.18 -2.28
CA THR A 5 7.92 -3.96 -1.85
C THR A 5 7.30 -3.28 -3.07
N SER A 6 5.99 -3.11 -3.04
CA SER A 6 5.22 -2.35 -4.03
C SER A 6 5.07 -0.91 -3.55
N LYS A 7 4.86 0.06 -4.46
CA LYS A 7 4.52 1.42 -4.02
C LYS A 7 3.05 1.49 -3.60
N CYS A 8 2.77 2.30 -2.58
CA CYS A 8 1.41 2.60 -2.18
C CYS A 8 0.66 3.26 -3.35
N ALA A 9 -0.58 2.86 -3.58
CA ALA A 9 -1.43 3.45 -4.61
C ALA A 9 -1.89 4.89 -4.29
N CYS A 10 -1.66 5.36 -3.06
CA CYS A 10 -1.95 6.74 -2.69
C CYS A 10 -0.90 7.69 -3.28
N PRO A 11 -1.30 8.72 -4.06
CA PRO A 11 -0.35 9.62 -4.73
C PRO A 11 0.43 10.51 -3.76
N ASP A 12 -0.14 10.81 -2.60
CA ASP A 12 0.51 11.60 -1.54
C ASP A 12 1.44 10.71 -0.68
N CYS A 13 1.18 9.40 -0.66
CA CYS A 13 1.91 8.46 0.15
C CYS A 13 3.17 7.96 -0.56
N LYS A 14 4.33 8.18 0.06
CA LYS A 14 5.62 7.67 -0.42
C LYS A 14 6.02 6.34 0.23
N CYS A 15 5.09 5.69 0.93
CA CYS A 15 5.38 4.44 1.62
C CYS A 15 5.52 3.26 0.65
N GLU A 16 6.43 2.37 1.03
CA GLU A 16 6.58 1.06 0.40
C GLU A 16 5.66 0.05 1.09
N VAL A 17 4.77 -0.53 0.30
CA VAL A 17 3.85 -1.60 0.65
C VAL A 17 4.61 -2.91 0.65
N ARG A 18 4.67 -3.58 1.79
CA ARG A 18 5.21 -4.95 1.87
C ARG A 18 4.11 -5.93 1.51
N ASP A 19 4.45 -6.94 0.70
CA ASP A 19 3.49 -7.96 0.26
C ASP A 19 2.64 -8.55 1.41
N GLY A 20 3.26 -8.83 2.56
CA GLY A 20 2.58 -9.37 3.74
C GLY A 20 1.81 -8.38 4.62
N HIS A 21 1.82 -7.07 4.32
CA HIS A 21 1.15 -6.04 5.12
C HIS A 21 0.47 -4.99 4.25
N ARG A 22 -0.03 -5.42 3.09
CA ARG A 22 -0.73 -4.57 2.13
C ARG A 22 -2.23 -4.61 2.35
N VAL A 23 -2.86 -3.46 2.19
CA VAL A 23 -4.32 -3.32 2.22
C VAL A 23 -4.80 -3.21 0.78
N ALA A 24 -5.53 -4.20 0.31
CA ALA A 24 -6.17 -4.15 -1.00
C ALA A 24 -7.57 -3.56 -0.88
N LEU A 25 -7.83 -2.42 -1.53
CA LEU A 25 -9.14 -1.78 -1.58
C LEU A 25 -9.43 -1.33 -3.02
N ASP A 26 -10.60 -1.67 -3.55
CA ASP A 26 -11.02 -1.26 -4.90
C ASP A 26 -10.03 -1.67 -6.02
N GLY A 27 -9.33 -2.79 -5.83
CA GLY A 27 -8.28 -3.25 -6.77
C GLY A 27 -6.96 -2.47 -6.68
N LYS A 28 -6.79 -1.61 -5.68
CA LYS A 28 -5.57 -0.84 -5.41
C LYS A 28 -4.91 -1.31 -4.12
N GLU A 29 -3.58 -1.28 -4.08
CA GLU A 29 -2.78 -1.73 -2.94
C GLU A 29 -2.25 -0.54 -2.14
N PHE A 30 -2.50 -0.53 -0.85
CA PHE A 30 -2.14 0.55 0.07
C PHE A 30 -1.24 0.03 1.19
N CYS A 31 -0.44 0.93 1.76
CA CYS A 31 0.45 0.60 2.88
C CYS A 31 -0.29 0.42 4.21
N SER A 32 -1.50 0.98 4.31
CA SER A 32 -2.33 0.95 5.51
C SER A 32 -3.78 1.30 5.18
N GLU A 33 -4.69 1.00 6.10
CA GLU A 33 -6.13 1.28 5.97
C GLU A 33 -6.41 2.79 5.86
N ALA A 34 -5.59 3.65 6.47
CA ALA A 34 -5.72 5.10 6.33
C ALA A 34 -5.59 5.53 4.87
N CYS A 35 -4.54 5.06 4.17
CA CYS A 35 -4.37 5.35 2.75
C CYS A 35 -5.47 4.74 1.87
N ALA A 36 -6.01 3.58 2.26
CA ALA A 36 -7.12 2.95 1.55
C ALA A 36 -8.41 3.76 1.70
N ASN A 37 -8.69 4.30 2.89
CA ASN A 37 -9.89 5.13 3.15
C ASN A 37 -9.75 6.59 2.70
N GLY A 38 -8.58 6.98 2.15
CA GLY A 38 -8.36 8.33 1.63
C GLY A 38 -7.79 9.33 2.63
N HIS A 39 -7.24 8.85 3.75
CA HIS A 39 -6.88 9.65 4.92
C HIS A 39 -8.09 10.45 5.44
#